data_AF-A0A0M1JET3-F1
#
_entry.id   AF-A0A0M1JET3-F1
#
_cell.length_a   1.000
_cell.length_b   1.000
_cell.length_c   1.000
_cell.angle_alpha   90.00
_cell.angle_beta   90.00
_cell.angle_gamma   90.00
#
_symmetry.space_group_name_H-M   'P 1'
#
loop_
_entity.id
_entity.type
_entity.pdbx_description
1 polymer ?
#
loop_
_entity_poly.entity_id
_entity_poly.type
_entity_poly.pdbx_seq_one_letter_code
_entity_poly.pdbx_strand_id
1 'polypeptide(L)' 'MNGYLLDTNICIYYIKGKYNLDKKFDTVDDNFLFISEITLAELKFGVENSAFPNKNRTVLQDFLSGIQILPIFNALD' A
#
# COMPACT_ATOMS: atom_id res chain seq x y z
N MET A 1 -16.41 13.83 -2.51
CA MET A 1 -15.63 13.05 -1.53
C MET A 1 -14.51 12.43 -2.33
N ASN A 2 -13.25 12.83 -2.10
CA ASN A 2 -12.13 12.42 -2.94
C ASN A 2 -11.30 11.40 -2.17
N GLY A 3 -11.19 10.18 -2.71
CA GLY A 3 -10.27 9.16 -2.22
C GLY A 3 -8.83 9.43 -2.66
N TYR A 4 -7.88 8.77 -2.01
CA TYR A 4 -6.46 8.84 -2.35
C TYR A 4 -5.99 7.52 -2.97
N LEU A 5 -5.46 7.58 -4.19
CA LEU A 5 -4.70 6.48 -4.77
C LEU A 5 -3.23 6.65 -4.40
N LEU A 6 -2.71 5.70 -3.64
CA LEU A 6 -1.35 5.74 -3.10
C LEU A 6 -0.35 5.16 -4.10
N ASP A 7 0.74 5.90 -4.31
CA ASP A 7 1.91 5.41 -5.03
C ASP A 7 2.71 4.41 -4.18
N THR A 8 3.46 3.55 -4.85
CA THR A 8 4.31 2.52 -4.23
C THR A 8 5.31 3.12 -3.25
N ASN A 9 5.90 4.29 -3.56
CA ASN A 9 6.82 4.95 -2.65
C ASN A 9 6.14 5.39 -1.34
N ILE A 10 4.90 5.89 -1.44
CA ILE A 10 4.12 6.30 -0.26
C ILE A 10 3.83 5.08 0.62
N CYS A 11 3.41 3.96 0.03
CA CYS A 11 3.20 2.70 0.75
C CYS A 11 4.49 2.23 1.45
N ILE A 12 5.63 2.25 0.73
CA ILE A 12 6.93 1.86 1.30
C ILE A 12 7.35 2.77 2.46
N TYR A 13 7.15 4.08 2.33
CA TYR A 13 7.50 5.03 3.38
C TYR A 13 6.61 4.89 4.60
N TYR A 14 5.31 4.66 4.41
CA TYR A 14 4.37 4.37 5.48
C TYR A 14 4.79 3.11 6.26
N ILE A 15 5.02 2.00 5.55
CA ILE A 15 5.46 0.72 6.15
C ILE A 15 6.78 0.89 6.91
N LYS A 16 7.69 1.75 6.43
CA LYS A 16 8.97 2.04 7.09
C LYS A 16 8.88 3.10 8.21
N GLY A 17 7.69 3.62 8.51
CA GLY A 17 7.50 4.66 9.52
C GLY A 17 8.21 5.98 9.20
N LYS A 18 8.38 6.31 7.92
CA LYS A 18 9.08 7.52 7.47
C LYS A 18 8.13 8.69 7.27
N TYR A 19 8.65 9.91 7.46
CA TYR A 19 7.97 11.18 7.20
C TYR A 19 6.68 11.45 8.00
N ASN A 20 6.44 10.70 9.08
CA ASN A 20 5.22 10.80 9.88
C ASN A 20 3.93 10.66 9.06
N LEU A 21 3.94 9.75 8.07
CA LEU A 21 2.78 9.48 7.22
C LEU A 21 1.61 8.88 8.00
N ASP A 22 1.87 8.17 9.09
CA ASP A 22 0.88 7.69 10.08
C ASP A 22 -0.12 8.78 10.45
N LYS A 23 0.35 9.97 10.85
CA LYS A 23 -0.52 11.09 11.21
C LYS A 23 -1.44 11.55 10.08
N LYS A 24 -0.98 11.40 8.83
CA LYS A 24 -1.79 11.78 7.67
C LYS A 24 -2.82 10.69 7.37
N PHE A 25 -2.43 9.43 7.49
CA PHE A 25 -3.31 8.28 7.28
C PHE A 25 -4.43 8.27 8.34
N ASP A 26 -4.12 8.57 9.60
CA ASP A 26 -5.11 8.67 10.69
C ASP A 26 -6.19 9.75 10.46
N THR A 27 -5.94 10.73 9.58
CA THR A 27 -6.93 11.77 9.23
C THR A 27 -7.88 11.36 8.11
N VAL A 28 -7.64 10.22 7.47
CA VAL A 28 -8.39 9.71 6.33
C VAL A 28 -9.01 8.38 6.74
N ASP A 29 -10.30 8.22 6.52
CA ASP A 29 -10.95 6.93 6.73
C ASP A 29 -10.42 5.90 5.71
N ASP A 30 -10.05 4.72 6.20
CA ASP A 30 -9.45 3.63 5.42
C ASP A 30 -10.27 3.27 4.16
N ASN A 31 -11.58 3.51 4.17
CA ASN A 31 -12.45 3.31 3.01
C ASN A 31 -12.15 4.25 1.83
N PHE A 32 -11.31 5.27 2.05
CA PHE A 32 -10.88 6.24 1.05
C PHE A 32 -9.39 6.12 0.68
N LEU A 33 -8.72 5.06 1.13
CA LEU A 33 -7.33 4.75 0.77
C LEU A 33 -7.27 3.58 -0.23
N PHE A 34 -6.65 3.84 -1.37
CA PHE A 34 -6.62 2.91 -2.48
C PHE A 34 -5.19 2.65 -2.95
N ILE A 35 -4.91 1.45 -3.47
CA ILE A 35 -3.74 1.15 -4.30
C ILE A 35 -4.18 0.47 -5.59
N SER A 36 -3.36 0.55 -6.63
CA SER A 36 -3.58 -0.22 -7.85
C SER A 36 -3.07 -1.66 -7.71
N GLU A 37 -3.56 -2.58 -8.55
CA GLU A 37 -2.97 -3.92 -8.69
C GLU A 37 -1.48 -3.88 -9.07
N ILE A 38 -1.04 -2.85 -9.81
CA ILE A 38 0.37 -2.64 -10.16
C ILE A 38 1.20 -2.38 -8.90
N THR A 39 0.75 -1.44 -8.06
CA THR A 39 1.39 -1.11 -6.78
C THR A 39 1.46 -2.34 -5.87
N LEU A 40 0.40 -3.15 -5.82
CA LEU A 40 0.40 -4.40 -5.08
C LEU A 40 1.48 -5.37 -5.58
N ALA A 41 1.65 -5.50 -6.91
CA ALA A 41 2.67 -6.35 -7.50
C ALA A 41 4.09 -5.88 -7.14
N GLU A 42 4.35 -4.58 -7.20
CA GLU A 42 5.65 -4.00 -6.81
C GLU A 42 5.96 -4.23 -5.33
N LEU A 43 4.97 -4.06 -4.45
CA LEU A 43 5.13 -4.30 -3.01
C LEU A 43 5.42 -5.78 -2.71
N LYS A 44 4.70 -6.71 -3.35
CA LYS A 44 4.94 -8.15 -3.21
C LYS A 44 6.34 -8.53 -3.70
N PHE A 45 6.75 -8.01 -4.85
CA PHE A 45 8.10 -8.22 -5.36
C PHE A 45 9.17 -7.69 -4.38
N GLY A 46 8.97 -6.49 -3.84
CA GLY A 46 9.85 -5.88 -2.85
C GLY A 46 9.98 -6.70 -1.56
N VAL A 47 8.90 -7.36 -1.12
CA VAL A 47 8.91 -8.27 0.03
C VAL A 47 9.76 -9.51 -0.26
N GLU A 48 9.53 -10.18 -1.38
CA GLU A 48 10.26 -11.41 -1.73
C GLU A 48 11.75 -11.17 -1.99
N ASN A 49 12.10 -9.99 -2.54
CA ASN A 49 13.48 -9.60 -2.79
C ASN A 49 14.19 -8.98 -1.55
N SER A 50 13.55 -8.98 -0.38
CA SER A 50 14.11 -8.38 0.83
C SER A 50 14.99 -9.34 1.63
N ALA A 51 15.81 -8.80 2.55
CA ALA A 51 16.62 -9.62 3.45
C ALA A 51 15.80 -10.48 4.44
N PHE A 52 14.53 -10.14 4.68
CA PHE A 52 13.66 -10.83 5.62
C PHE A 52 12.24 -11.05 5.03
N PRO A 53 12.07 -11.91 4.02
CA PRO A 53 10.81 -12.05 3.28
C PRO A 53 9.63 -12.44 4.17
N ASN A 54 9.79 -13.39 5.09
CA ASN A 54 8.72 -13.86 5.96
C ASN A 54 8.18 -12.74 6.87
N LYS A 55 9.08 -11.97 7.50
CA LYS A 55 8.71 -10.84 8.35
C LYS A 55 7.98 -9.76 7.52
N ASN A 56 8.53 -9.44 6.35
CA ASN A 56 8.00 -8.38 5.50
C ASN A 56 6.65 -8.77 4.87
N ARG A 57 6.39 -10.06 4.68
CA ARG A 57 5.09 -10.56 4.22
C ARG A 57 3.99 -10.31 5.26
N THR A 58 4.26 -10.56 6.54
CA THR A 58 3.31 -10.23 7.63
C THR A 58 3.03 -8.74 7.68
N VAL A 59 4.07 -7.90 7.65
CA VAL A 59 3.92 -6.43 7.65
C VAL A 59 3.11 -5.94 6.45
N LEU A 60 3.33 -6.52 5.25
CA LEU A 60 2.54 -6.17 4.07
C LEU A 60 1.08 -6.61 4.23
N GLN A 61 0.79 -7.77 4.80
CA GLN A 61 -0.58 -8.22 5.04
C GLN A 61 -1.32 -7.29 6.01
N ASP A 62 -0.67 -6.88 7.09
CA ASP A 62 -1.24 -5.93 8.06
C ASP A 62 -1.54 -4.58 7.38
N PHE A 63 -0.62 -4.08 6.55
CA PHE A 63 -0.82 -2.86 5.77
C PHE A 63 -2.00 -2.96 4.80
N LEU A 64 -2.13 -4.07 4.07
CA LEU A 64 -3.21 -4.27 3.11
C LEU A 64 -4.58 -4.44 3.75
N SER A 65 -4.66 -4.73 5.06
CA SER A 65 -5.94 -4.87 5.76
C SER A 65 -6.74 -3.56 5.85
N GLY A 66 -6.06 -2.41 5.79
CA GLY A 66 -6.67 -1.08 5.82
C GLY A 66 -6.70 -0.36 4.47
N ILE A 67 -6.48 -1.07 3.35
CA ILE A 67 -6.39 -0.45 2.02
C ILE A 67 -7.23 -1.21 1.00
N GLN A 68 -7.93 -0.46 0.15
CA GLN A 68 -8.68 -1.02 -0.96
C GLN A 68 -7.80 -1.19 -2.21
N ILE A 69 -7.86 -2.36 -2.84
CA ILE A 69 -7.11 -2.64 -4.08
C ILE A 69 -8.04 -2.42 -5.27
N LEU A 70 -7.65 -1.53 -6.18
CA LEU A 70 -8.40 -1.23 -7.38
C LEU A 70 -7.90 -2.07 -8.56
N PRO A 71 -8.80 -2.79 -9.26
CA PRO A 71 -8.44 -3.54 -10.45
C PRO A 71 -8.10 -2.60 -11.60
N ILE A 72 -7.09 -2.97 -12.39
CA ILE A 72 -6.66 -2.14 -13.54
C ILE A 72 -7.22 -2.63 -14.87
N PHE A 73 -7.64 -3.89 -14.95
CA PHE A 73 -7.99 -4.55 -16.20
C PHE A 73 -9.04 -3.77 -17.00
N ASN A 74 -10.15 -3.40 -16.36
CA ASN A 74 -11.24 -2.63 -16.99
C ASN A 74 -10.86 -1.19 -17.38
N ALA A 75 -9.68 -0.69 -16.99
CA ALA A 75 -9.21 0.65 -17.33
C ALA A 75 -8.21 0.64 -18.50
N LEU A 76 -7.77 -0.54 -18.93
CA LEU A 76 -6.83 -0.72 -20.04
C LEU A 76 -7.53 -1.04 -21.37
N ASP A 77 -8.80 -1.48 -21.30
CA ASP A 77 -9.69 -1.80 -22.43
C ASP A 77 -10.84 -0.78 -22.54
#